data_AF-A0A7N0T1Z9-F1
#
_entry.id   AF-A0A7N0T1Z9-F1
#
_cell.length_a   1.000
_cell.length_b   1.000
_cell.length_c   1.000
_cell.angle_alpha   90.00
_cell.angle_beta   90.00
_cell.angle_gamma   90.00
#
_symmetry.space_group_name_H-M   'P 1'
#
loop_
_entity.id
_entity.type
_entity.pdbx_description
1 polymer ?
#
loop_
_entity_poly.entity_id
_entity_poly.type
_entity_poly.pdbx_seq_one_letter_code
_entity_poly.pdbx_strand_id
1 'polypeptide(L)' 'MVEPLEELISDERPSKYKAYNWGKFFSTRKRSNLKKLDVENIQIDHFKVVAG' A
#
# COMPACT_ATOMS: atom_id res chain seq x y z
N MET A 1 -10.06 -5.13 2.71
CA MET A 1 -9.19 -3.94 2.76
C MET A 1 -7.94 -4.35 3.53
N VAL A 2 -6.77 -3.74 3.30
CA VAL A 2 -5.62 -3.89 4.20
C VAL A 2 -5.44 -2.57 4.89
N GLU A 3 -5.38 -2.60 6.21
CA GLU A 3 -5.20 -1.43 7.04
C GLU A 3 -4.29 -1.79 8.21
N PRO A 4 -3.64 -0.78 8.83
CA PRO A 4 -2.92 -0.96 10.07
C PRO A 4 -3.82 -1.56 11.16
N LEU A 5 -3.25 -2.40 12.03
CA LEU A 5 -3.98 -2.92 13.17
C LEU A 5 -4.07 -1.84 14.25
N GLU A 6 -5.28 -1.35 14.52
CA GLU A 6 -5.54 -0.26 15.47
C GLU A 6 -4.98 -0.54 16.88
N GLU A 7 -5.01 -1.79 17.33
CA GLU A 7 -4.45 -2.22 18.63
C GLU A 7 -2.94 -1.98 18.76
N LEU A 8 -2.24 -1.77 17.64
CA LEU A 8 -0.80 -1.54 17.59
C LEU A 8 -0.43 -0.07 17.26
N ILE A 9 -1.42 0.80 17.07
CA ILE A 9 -1.23 2.21 16.75
C ILE A 9 -1.40 3.05 18.01
N SER A 10 -0.46 3.97 18.23
CA SER A 10 -0.56 4.98 19.29
C SER A 10 0.17 6.26 18.88
N ASP A 11 0.07 7.32 19.68
CA ASP A 11 0.80 8.56 19.43
C ASP A 11 2.33 8.35 19.40
N GLU A 12 2.83 7.44 20.24
CA GLU A 12 4.25 7.05 20.27
C GLU A 12 4.63 6.09 19.13
N ARG A 13 3.65 5.40 18.54
CA ARG A 13 3.82 4.42 17.47
C ARG A 13 2.78 4.65 16.38
N PRO A 14 2.91 5.75 15.63
CA PRO A 14 1.93 6.08 14.60
C PRO A 14 2.00 5.07 13.47
N SER A 15 0.89 4.91 12.76
CA SER A 15 0.87 4.08 11.56
C SER A 15 1.87 4.58 10.53
N LYS A 16 2.60 3.63 9.93
CA LYS A 16 3.51 3.87 8.81
C LYS A 16 2.84 3.77 7.45
N TYR A 17 1.61 3.26 7.39
CA TYR A 17 0.91 2.97 6.15
C TYR A 17 -0.57 3.39 6.21
N LYS A 18 -1.08 3.84 5.07
CA LYS A 18 -2.51 4.12 4.88
C LYS A 18 -3.24 2.83 4.52
N ALA A 19 -4.55 2.78 4.77
CA ALA A 19 -5.40 1.71 4.30
C ALA A 19 -5.44 1.65 2.76
N TYR A 20 -5.47 0.45 2.20
CA TYR A 20 -5.52 0.23 0.76
C TYR A 20 -6.30 -1.03 0.36
N ASN A 21 -6.72 -1.11 -0.91
CA ASN A 21 -7.45 -2.25 -1.43
C ASN A 21 -6.47 -3.36 -1.88
N TRP A 22 -6.50 -4.51 -1.17
CA TRP A 22 -5.66 -5.67 -1.49
C TRP A 22 -5.86 -6.19 -2.91
N GLY A 23 -7.11 -6.35 -3.34
CA GLY A 23 -7.46 -6.91 -4.65
C GLY A 23 -6.92 -6.04 -5.79
N LYS A 24 -7.06 -4.70 -5.66
CA LYS A 24 -6.49 -3.74 -6.62
C LYS A 24 -4.96 -3.82 -6.64
N PHE A 25 -4.32 -3.76 -5.47
CA PHE A 25 -2.86 -3.84 -5.35
C PHE A 25 -2.29 -5.15 -5.95
N PHE A 26 -2.85 -6.29 -5.55
CA PHE A 26 -2.43 -7.60 -6.02
C PHE A 26 -2.62 -7.77 -7.52
N SER A 27 -3.78 -7.33 -8.05
CA SER A 27 -4.08 -7.42 -9.48
C SER A 27 -3.15 -6.53 -10.31
N THR A 28 -2.74 -5.37 -9.81
CA THR A 28 -1.76 -4.50 -10.50
C THR A 28 -0.36 -5.10 -10.45
N ARG A 29 0.09 -5.57 -9.28
CA ARG A 29 1.42 -6.21 -9.11
C ARG A 29 1.60 -7.46 -9.97
N LYS A 30 0.56 -8.30 -10.09
CA LYS A 30 0.59 -9.48 -10.97
C LYS A 30 0.71 -9.09 -12.45
N ARG A 31 0.09 -7.97 -12.85
CA ARG A 31 0.07 -7.50 -14.24
C ARG A 31 1.36 -6.79 -14.65
N SER A 32 2.02 -6.06 -13.75
CA SER A 32 3.25 -5.33 -14.06
C SER A 32 4.44 -6.22 -14.42
N ASN A 33 4.51 -7.45 -13.91
CA ASN A 33 5.55 -8.42 -14.29
C ASN A 33 5.31 -9.09 -15.66
N LEU A 34 4.06 -9.17 -16.11
CA LEU A 34 3.66 -9.90 -17.33
C LEU A 34 3.50 -9.00 -18.55
N LYS A 35 3.16 -7.73 -18.33
CA LYS A 35 2.98 -6.75 -19.38
C LYS A 35 3.61 -5.45 -18.88
N LYS A 36 4.57 -4.92 -19.64
CA LYS A 36 4.98 -3.51 -19.54
C LYS A 36 3.79 -2.67 -19.99
N LEU A 37 2.77 -2.61 -19.14
CA LEU A 37 1.61 -1.76 -19.33
C LEU A 37 2.07 -0.35 -19.01
N ASP A 38 1.64 0.62 -19.81
CA ASP A 38 1.81 2.06 -19.59
C ASP A 38 0.95 2.56 -18.41
N VAL A 39 0.70 1.68 -17.44
CA VAL A 39 -0.03 1.95 -16.21
C VAL A 39 0.97 1.97 -15.07
N GLU A 40 0.76 2.90 -14.15
CA GLU A 40 1.59 3.04 -12.97
C GLU A 40 1.73 1.69 -12.23
N ASN A 41 2.98 1.28 -11.98
CA ASN A 41 3.28 0.10 -11.21
C ASN A 41 3.02 0.43 -9.73
N ILE A 42 1.80 0.17 -9.25
CA ILE A 42 1.43 0.43 -7.86
C ILE A 42 2.29 -0.43 -6.93
N GLN A 43 3.23 0.23 -6.25
CA GLN A 43 4.11 -0.33 -5.22
C GLN A 43 3.60 -0.03 -3.81
N ILE A 44 4.10 -0.78 -2.82
CA ILE A 44 3.74 -0.60 -1.41
C ILE A 44 4.12 0.80 -0.87
N ASP A 45 5.13 1.43 -1.46
CA ASP A 45 5.61 2.76 -1.08
C ASP A 45 4.56 3.86 -1.33
N HIS A 46 3.64 3.69 -2.28
CA HIS A 46 2.53 4.63 -2.49
C HIS A 46 1.58 4.72 -1.29
N PHE A 47 1.60 3.71 -0.42
CA PHE A 47 0.77 3.67 0.78
C PHE A 47 1.52 4.08 2.04
N LYS A 48 2.82 4.37 1.96
CA LYS A 48 3.58 4.89 3.11
C LYS A 48 3.03 6.26 3.51
N VAL A 49 2.90 6.47 4.81
CA VAL A 49 2.74 7.82 5.36
C VAL A 49 4.12 8.47 5.33
N VAL A 50 4.30 9.52 4.53
CA VAL A 50 5.54 10.30 4.54
C VAL A 50 5.56 11.07 5.87
N ALA A 51 6.51 10.74 6.74
CA ALA A 51 6.85 11.62 7.85
C ALA A 51 7.50 12.87 7.23
N GLY A 52 6.86 14.04 7.43
CA GLY A 52 7.37 15.33 6.98
C GLY A 52 8.63 15.75 7.72
#